data_AF-A0A6T6KW13-F1
#
_entry.id   AF-A0A6T6KW13-F1
#
_cell.length_a   1.000
_cell.length_b   1.000
_cell.length_c   1.000
_cell.angle_alpha   90.00
_cell.angle_beta   90.00
_cell.angle_gamma   90.00
#
_symmetry.space_group_name_H-M   'P 1'
#
loop_
_entity.id
_entity.type
_entity.pdbx_description
1 polymer ?
#
loop_
_entity_poly.entity_id
_entity_poly.type
_entity_poly.pdbx_seq_one_letter_code
_entity_poly.pdbx_strand_id
1 'polypeptide(L)'
;MPDRESVCGTYFISDSGCNRIAVFKPVDEEWGQSGRPLSSEPFEGYSEAFLLGECAYKEAAAYLLDHNNNAGVPQTAIVKCTYPIATSFGFSSGVGAFQVYQDNVGDADDYGPGIFSKENVQRIATFDQWFQGEKVAG
;
A
#
# COMPACT_ATOMS: atom_id res chain seq x y z
N MET A 1 -1.57 12.01 -15.28
CA MET A 1 -2.49 10.85 -15.42
C MET A 1 -1.78 9.66 -14.82
N PRO A 2 -2.45 8.76 -14.08
CA PRO A 2 -1.79 7.57 -13.57
C PRO A 2 -1.30 6.69 -14.73
N ASP A 3 -0.02 6.32 -14.71
CA ASP A 3 0.64 5.47 -15.70
C ASP A 3 0.73 4.02 -15.21
N ARG A 4 0.72 3.09 -16.15
CA ARG A 4 0.26 1.71 -15.97
C ARG A 4 1.40 0.69 -15.91
N GLU A 5 2.43 0.96 -15.12
CA GLU A 5 3.41 -0.05 -14.71
C GLU A 5 2.94 -0.73 -13.41
N SER A 6 1.82 -1.44 -13.46
CA SER A 6 1.05 -1.81 -12.26
C SER A 6 1.04 -3.31 -11.99
N VAL A 7 1.49 -3.73 -10.81
CA VAL A 7 1.04 -4.97 -10.16
C VAL A 7 -0.41 -4.75 -9.67
N CYS A 8 -1.24 -5.80 -9.70
CA CYS A 8 -2.67 -5.82 -9.36
C CYS A 8 -3.12 -4.70 -8.39
N GLY A 9 -3.88 -3.71 -8.89
CA GLY A 9 -4.51 -2.68 -8.05
C GLY A 9 -3.63 -1.50 -7.61
N THR A 10 -2.48 -1.26 -8.22
CA THR A 10 -1.59 -0.14 -7.86
C THR A 10 -1.29 0.77 -9.05
N TYR A 11 -1.52 2.08 -8.96
CA TYR A 11 -1.35 3.03 -10.05
C TYR A 11 -0.22 4.02 -9.76
N PHE A 12 0.77 4.12 -10.64
CA PHE A 12 1.82 5.14 -10.51
C PHE A 12 1.34 6.47 -11.05
N ILE A 13 1.71 7.57 -10.40
CA ILE A 13 1.37 8.92 -10.84
C ILE A 13 2.66 9.65 -11.12
N SER A 14 2.78 10.18 -12.33
CA SER A 14 3.97 10.89 -12.78
C SER A 14 3.69 12.37 -13.04
N ASP A 15 4.74 13.19 -12.87
CA ASP A 15 4.73 14.60 -13.26
C ASP A 15 4.87 14.76 -14.79
N SER A 16 4.95 16.01 -15.26
CA SER A 16 5.15 16.31 -16.68
C SER A 16 6.52 15.87 -17.24
N GLY A 17 7.48 15.56 -16.36
CA GLY A 17 8.79 15.04 -16.70
C GLY A 17 8.87 13.51 -16.70
N CYS A 18 7.74 12.82 -16.56
CA CYS A 18 7.66 11.36 -16.42
C CYS A 18 8.32 10.81 -15.16
N ASN A 19 8.60 11.66 -14.16
CA ASN A 19 9.09 11.20 -12.86
C ASN A 19 7.92 10.71 -12.02
N ARG A 20 8.05 9.53 -11.40
CA ARG A 20 7.04 9.03 -10.45
C ARG A 20 7.04 9.89 -9.20
N ILE A 21 5.89 10.41 -8.84
CA ILE A 21 5.71 11.30 -7.68
C ILE A 21 4.78 10.71 -6.63
N ALA A 22 3.89 9.80 -7.02
CA ALA A 22 2.96 9.17 -6.10
C ALA A 22 2.51 7.79 -6.59
N VAL A 23 1.91 7.05 -5.67
CA VAL A 23 1.25 5.77 -5.89
C VAL A 23 -0.19 5.90 -5.40
N PHE A 24 -1.14 5.43 -6.21
CA PHE A 24 -2.55 5.38 -5.85
C PHE A 24 -3.04 3.93 -5.84
N LYS A 25 -3.68 3.51 -4.74
CA LYS A 25 -4.24 2.18 -4.55
C LYS A 25 -5.75 2.28 -4.29
N PRO A 26 -6.60 2.06 -5.31
CA PRO A 26 -8.05 2.12 -5.16
C PRO A 26 -8.58 1.01 -4.25
N VAL A 27 -9.52 1.36 -3.39
CA VAL A 27 -10.21 0.43 -2.47
C VAL A 27 -10.99 -0.63 -3.26
N ASP A 28 -11.69 -0.24 -4.33
CA ASP A 28 -12.53 -1.14 -5.14
C ASP A 28 -11.73 -2.20 -5.93
N GLU A 29 -10.42 -1.99 -6.11
CA GLU A 29 -9.53 -2.99 -6.72
C GLU A 29 -8.82 -3.88 -5.69
N GLU A 30 -9.08 -3.69 -4.39
CA GLU A 30 -8.63 -4.64 -3.38
C GLU A 30 -9.21 -6.03 -3.67
N TRP A 31 -8.41 -7.06 -3.35
CA TRP A 31 -8.79 -8.46 -3.52
C TRP A 31 -10.18 -8.69 -2.87
N GLY A 32 -11.10 -9.32 -3.60
CA GLY A 32 -12.45 -9.61 -3.12
C GLY A 32 -13.50 -8.51 -3.27
N GLN A 33 -13.16 -7.26 -3.63
CA GLN A 33 -14.16 -6.19 -3.84
C GLN A 33 -14.68 -6.06 -5.28
N SER A 34 -13.88 -6.44 -6.29
CA SER A 34 -14.18 -6.19 -7.72
C SER A 34 -14.79 -7.38 -8.48
N GLY A 35 -15.37 -8.37 -7.81
CA GLY A 35 -15.98 -9.52 -8.50
C GLY A 35 -14.98 -10.38 -9.29
N ARG A 36 -13.67 -10.19 -9.06
CA ARG A 36 -12.63 -11.14 -9.49
C ARG A 36 -12.94 -12.47 -8.80
N PRO A 37 -13.00 -13.60 -9.52
CA PRO A 37 -13.24 -14.88 -8.87
C PRO A 37 -12.18 -15.04 -7.79
N LEU A 38 -12.62 -15.29 -6.56
CA LEU A 38 -11.74 -15.87 -5.55
C LEU A 38 -11.18 -17.11 -6.25
N SER A 39 -9.89 -17.11 -6.61
CA SER A 39 -9.25 -18.38 -6.87
C SER A 39 -9.52 -19.23 -5.63
N SER A 40 -10.05 -20.43 -5.82
CA SER A 40 -10.36 -21.39 -4.76
C SER A 40 -9.13 -21.79 -3.92
N GLU A 41 -7.96 -21.26 -4.29
CA GLU A 41 -6.70 -21.38 -3.58
C GLU A 41 -6.48 -20.10 -2.77
N PRO A 42 -6.51 -20.14 -1.43
CA PRO A 42 -5.97 -19.06 -0.62
C PRO A 42 -4.51 -18.88 -1.02
N PHE A 43 -4.14 -17.69 -1.49
CA PHE A 43 -2.74 -17.35 -1.73
C PHE A 43 -2.01 -17.51 -0.38
N GLU A 44 -1.03 -18.41 -0.30
CA GLU A 44 -0.26 -18.69 0.92
C GLU A 44 0.26 -17.36 1.49
N GLY A 45 -0.30 -16.95 2.63
CA GLY A 45 0.00 -15.67 3.29
C GLY A 45 -1.21 -14.81 3.68
N TYR A 46 -2.39 -15.02 3.06
CA TYR A 46 -3.60 -14.29 3.42
C TYR A 46 -4.44 -15.09 4.42
N SER A 47 -4.28 -14.78 5.71
CA SER A 47 -5.19 -15.29 6.75
C SER A 47 -6.52 -14.53 6.72
N GLU A 48 -7.59 -15.14 7.26
CA GLU A 48 -8.91 -14.52 7.53
C GLU A 48 -8.84 -13.21 8.36
N ALA A 49 -7.64 -12.82 8.79
CA ALA A 49 -7.28 -11.61 9.49
C ALA A 49 -7.44 -10.30 8.70
N PHE A 50 -7.55 -10.37 7.38
CA PHE A 50 -7.49 -9.22 6.50
C PHE A 50 -8.91 -8.79 6.08
N LEU A 51 -9.45 -7.79 6.78
CA LEU A 51 -10.73 -7.19 6.40
C LEU A 51 -10.57 -6.49 5.04
N LEU A 52 -11.22 -7.07 4.02
CA LEU A 52 -11.23 -6.57 2.65
C LEU A 52 -11.84 -5.17 2.62
N GLY A 53 -11.21 -4.23 1.93
CA GLY A 53 -11.65 -2.84 1.84
C GLY A 53 -11.06 -1.88 2.88
N GLU A 54 -10.25 -2.38 3.81
CA GLU A 54 -9.60 -1.55 4.83
C GLU A 54 -8.15 -1.18 4.49
N CYS A 55 -7.55 -1.73 3.44
CA CYS A 55 -6.11 -1.59 3.20
C CYS A 55 -5.72 -0.13 3.02
N ALA A 56 -6.46 0.57 2.16
CA ALA A 56 -6.22 1.99 1.91
C ALA A 56 -6.26 2.81 3.22
N TYR A 57 -7.22 2.49 4.11
CA TYR A 57 -7.37 3.17 5.39
C TYR A 57 -6.23 2.83 6.36
N LYS A 58 -5.74 1.58 6.35
CA LYS A 58 -4.57 1.16 7.12
C LYS A 58 -3.31 1.87 6.65
N GLU A 59 -3.12 2.06 5.34
CA GLU A 59 -1.99 2.84 4.82
C GLU A 59 -2.04 4.31 5.28
N ALA A 60 -3.21 4.95 5.19
CA ALA A 60 -3.37 6.32 5.67
C ALA A 60 -3.20 6.43 7.19
N ALA A 61 -3.74 5.47 7.96
CA ALA A 61 -3.57 5.41 9.41
C ALA A 61 -2.11 5.20 9.79
N ALA A 62 -1.36 4.35 9.10
CA ALA A 62 0.06 4.14 9.36
C ALA A 62 0.85 5.46 9.27
N TYR A 63 0.59 6.27 8.24
CA TYR A 63 1.21 7.60 8.14
C TYR A 63 0.79 8.53 9.29
N LEU A 64 -0.50 8.58 9.62
CA LEU A 64 -1.00 9.45 10.69
C LEU A 64 -0.45 9.08 12.08
N LEU A 65 -0.19 7.79 12.30
CA LEU A 65 0.29 7.25 13.56
C LEU A 65 1.83 7.23 13.66
N ASP A 66 2.54 7.37 12.55
CA ASP A 66 3.99 7.53 12.54
C ASP A 66 4.42 8.95 12.96
N HIS A 67 4.22 9.24 14.24
CA HIS A 67 4.55 10.54 14.83
C HIS A 67 6.02 10.90 14.63
N ASN A 68 6.27 12.15 14.19
CA ASN A 68 7.60 12.67 13.88
C ASN A 68 8.37 11.85 12.83
N ASN A 69 7.68 11.06 11.99
CA ASN A 69 8.29 10.23 10.96
C ASN A 69 9.36 9.28 11.55
N ASN A 70 8.99 8.59 12.62
CA ASN A 70 9.88 7.73 13.38
C ASN A 70 10.12 6.38 12.67
N ALA A 71 9.07 5.74 12.17
CA ALA A 71 9.18 4.53 11.35
C ALA A 71 9.51 4.84 9.88
N GLY A 72 9.28 6.08 9.44
CA GLY A 72 9.58 6.54 8.08
C GLY A 72 8.44 6.26 7.09
N VAL A 73 7.19 6.19 7.57
CA VAL A 73 6.03 5.92 6.72
C VAL A 73 5.83 7.11 5.76
N PRO A 74 5.87 6.89 4.42
CA PRO A 74 5.69 7.98 3.47
C PRO A 74 4.31 8.63 3.61
N GLN A 75 4.25 9.93 3.32
CA GLN A 75 3.00 10.69 3.40
C GLN A 75 1.90 10.04 2.59
N THR A 76 0.82 9.67 3.28
CA THR A 76 -0.30 8.92 2.71
C THR A 76 -1.62 9.58 3.09
N ALA A 77 -2.52 9.75 2.11
CA ALA A 77 -3.84 10.31 2.33
C ALA A 77 -4.92 9.49 1.61
N ILE A 78 -6.14 9.53 2.14
CA ILE A 78 -7.31 9.01 1.43
C ILE A 78 -7.79 10.07 0.45
N VAL A 79 -7.85 9.72 -0.84
CA VAL A 79 -8.30 10.61 -1.90
C VAL A 79 -9.30 9.91 -2.80
N LYS A 80 -10.13 10.71 -3.48
CA LYS A 80 -10.91 10.25 -4.63
C LYS A 80 -10.14 10.58 -5.90
N CYS A 81 -9.86 9.56 -6.71
CA CYS A 81 -9.12 9.70 -7.96
C CYS A 81 -9.93 9.18 -9.15
N THR A 82 -9.52 9.57 -10.36
CA THR A 82 -9.98 8.98 -11.62
C THR A 82 -8.80 8.27 -12.26
N TYR A 83 -8.96 6.98 -12.57
CA TYR A 83 -7.88 6.10 -13.04
C TYR A 83 -8.36 5.19 -14.18
N PRO A 84 -7.45 4.74 -15.06
CA PRO A 84 -7.80 3.90 -16.20
C PRO A 84 -8.24 2.50 -15.75
N ILE A 85 -9.30 1.96 -16.35
CA ILE A 85 -9.80 0.60 -16.06
C ILE A 85 -8.96 -0.43 -16.80
N ALA A 86 -8.60 -1.53 -16.12
CA ALA A 86 -7.72 -2.55 -16.69
C ALA A 86 -8.28 -3.34 -17.88
N THR A 87 -9.60 -3.44 -18.01
CA THR A 87 -10.29 -4.32 -18.97
C THR A 87 -10.97 -3.58 -20.12
N SER A 88 -10.96 -2.25 -20.12
CA SER A 88 -11.69 -1.43 -21.11
C SER A 88 -11.00 -0.09 -21.34
N PHE A 89 -11.21 0.51 -22.52
CA PHE A 89 -10.77 1.87 -22.84
C PHE A 89 -11.63 2.92 -22.10
N GLY A 90 -11.63 2.86 -20.77
CA GLY A 90 -12.44 3.69 -19.91
C GLY A 90 -11.70 4.11 -18.65
N PHE A 91 -12.31 5.04 -17.92
CA PHE A 91 -11.83 5.50 -16.62
C PHE A 91 -12.85 5.12 -15.55
N SER A 92 -12.36 4.68 -14.39
CA SER A 92 -13.14 4.56 -13.16
C SER A 92 -12.84 5.76 -12.27
N SER A 93 -13.72 6.00 -11.29
CA SER A 93 -13.43 6.89 -10.19
C SER A 93 -13.74 6.18 -8.87
N GLY A 94 -12.77 6.22 -7.97
CA GLY A 94 -12.79 5.47 -6.72
C GLY A 94 -12.02 6.19 -5.63
N VAL A 95 -12.27 5.78 -4.40
CA VAL A 95 -11.53 6.22 -3.22
C VAL A 95 -10.37 5.26 -3.01
N GLY A 96 -9.21 5.77 -2.61
CA GLY A 96 -8.02 4.96 -2.41
C GLY A 96 -6.94 5.68 -1.62
N ALA A 97 -5.90 4.93 -1.26
CA ALA A 97 -4.71 5.49 -0.64
C ALA A 97 -3.84 6.15 -1.71
N PHE A 98 -3.41 7.38 -1.44
CA PHE A 98 -2.48 8.13 -2.25
C PHE A 98 -1.24 8.41 -1.42
N GLN A 99 -0.13 7.78 -1.79
CA GLN A 99 1.13 7.82 -1.07
C GLN A 99 2.21 8.47 -1.94
N VAL A 100 3.05 9.31 -1.34
CA VAL A 100 4.24 9.86 -2.00
C VAL A 100 5.15 8.71 -2.45
N TYR A 101 5.55 8.73 -3.71
CA TYR A 101 6.46 7.72 -4.25
C TYR A 101 7.84 7.86 -3.61
N GLN A 102 8.44 6.72 -3.25
CA GLN A 102 9.81 6.65 -2.78
C GLN A 102 10.60 5.73 -3.70
N ASP A 103 11.75 6.22 -4.15
CA ASP A 103 12.71 5.39 -4.87
C ASP A 103 13.18 4.25 -3.95
N ASN A 104 13.28 3.06 -4.51
CA ASN A 104 13.82 1.90 -3.82
C ASN A 104 14.99 1.32 -4.61
N VAL A 105 15.87 0.59 -3.92
CA VAL A 105 17.04 -0.07 -4.50
C VAL A 105 16.92 -1.61 -4.47
N GLY A 106 15.77 -2.14 -4.05
CA GLY A 106 15.50 -3.57 -3.92
C GLY A 106 14.67 -3.90 -2.69
N ASP A 107 14.26 -5.16 -2.58
CA ASP A 107 13.47 -5.66 -1.45
C ASP A 107 14.38 -6.04 -0.28
N ALA A 108 13.86 -5.97 0.95
CA ALA A 108 14.66 -6.24 2.15
C ALA A 108 15.26 -7.68 2.15
N ASP A 109 14.56 -8.64 1.55
CA ASP A 109 14.97 -10.05 1.46
C ASP A 109 16.14 -10.30 0.50
N ASP A 110 16.43 -9.34 -0.40
CA ASP A 110 17.59 -9.39 -1.29
C ASP A 110 18.91 -9.06 -0.57
N TYR A 111 18.84 -8.49 0.64
CA TYR A 111 19.98 -7.99 1.37
C TYR A 111 20.24 -8.73 2.69
N GLY A 112 21.52 -8.91 3.02
CA GLY A 112 21.93 -9.46 4.31
C GLY A 112 21.62 -8.50 5.47
N PRO A 113 21.31 -9.01 6.68
CA PRO A 113 20.85 -8.18 7.81
C PRO A 113 21.85 -7.11 8.26
N GLY A 114 23.14 -7.28 7.94
CA GLY A 114 24.19 -6.33 8.27
C GLY A 114 24.14 -5.00 7.50
N ILE A 115 23.36 -4.89 6.42
CA ILE A 115 23.20 -3.63 5.68
C ILE A 115 22.24 -2.66 6.38
N PHE A 116 21.34 -3.17 7.22
CA PHE A 116 20.29 -2.37 7.84
C PHE A 116 20.79 -1.71 9.14
N SER A 117 20.45 -0.44 9.32
CA SER A 117 20.66 0.24 10.60
C SER A 117 19.80 -0.43 11.67
N LYS A 118 20.43 -0.86 12.77
CA LYS A 118 19.73 -1.44 13.92
C LYS A 118 18.64 -0.50 14.46
N GLU A 119 18.91 0.80 14.48
CA GLU A 119 17.97 1.82 14.95
C GLU A 119 16.72 1.89 14.07
N ASN A 120 16.88 1.89 12.74
CA ASN A 120 15.74 1.91 11.82
C ASN A 120 14.94 0.62 11.91
N VAL A 121 15.62 -0.54 11.97
CA VAL A 121 14.94 -1.83 12.16
C VAL A 121 14.13 -1.84 13.45
N GLN A 122 14.68 -1.33 14.56
CA GLN A 122 13.97 -1.23 15.83
C GLN A 122 12.76 -0.29 15.76
N ARG A 123 12.88 0.86 15.08
CA ARG A 123 11.77 1.80 14.90
C ARG A 123 10.63 1.17 14.11
N ILE A 124 10.94 0.52 12.99
CA ILE A 124 9.96 -0.16 12.14
C ILE A 124 9.32 -1.33 12.92
N ALA A 125 10.09 -2.18 13.58
CA ALA A 125 9.57 -3.32 14.34
C ALA A 125 8.66 -2.87 15.50
N THR A 126 9.06 -1.84 16.25
CA THR A 126 8.25 -1.29 17.34
C THR A 126 6.93 -0.73 16.82
N PHE A 127 6.99 0.00 15.71
CA PHE A 127 5.82 0.57 15.07
C PHE A 127 4.86 -0.52 14.56
N ASP A 128 5.39 -1.53 13.88
CA ASP A 128 4.59 -2.64 13.34
C ASP A 128 3.89 -3.44 14.45
N GLN A 129 4.62 -3.76 15.53
CA GLN A 129 4.05 -4.44 16.69
C GLN A 129 2.92 -3.64 17.33
N TRP A 130 3.06 -2.32 17.42
CA TRP A 130 2.03 -1.44 17.97
C TRP A 130 0.83 -1.31 17.02
N PHE A 131 1.08 -1.14 15.72
CA PHE A 131 0.04 -0.94 14.71
C PHE A 131 -0.84 -2.19 14.51
N GLN A 132 -0.27 -3.38 14.65
CA GLN A 132 -1.00 -4.65 14.59
C GLN A 132 -1.65 -5.04 15.93
N GLY A 133 -1.36 -4.29 17.00
CA GLY A 133 -1.68 -4.63 18.38
C GLY A 133 -3.13 -4.43 18.78
N GLU A 134 -4.07 -5.18 18.17
CA GLU A 134 -5.39 -5.47 18.75
C GLU A 134 -5.99 -6.76 18.12
N LYS A 135 -5.44 -7.91 18.49
CA LYS A 135 -6.07 -9.24 18.26
C LYS A 135 -6.07 -10.16 19.49
N VAL A 136 -5.98 -9.60 20.69
CA VAL A 136 -6.09 -10.34 21.95
C VAL A 136 -6.96 -9.57 22.94
N ALA A 137 -8.26 -9.52 22.64
CA ALA A 137 -9.33 -9.26 23.60
C ALA A 137 -10.66 -9.75 23.02
N GLY A 138 -10.87 -11.06 23.08
CA GLY A 138 -12.12 -11.74 22.71
C GLY A 138 -12.14 -13.13 23.31
#